data_AF-A0A9D1JLY2-F1
#
_entry.id   AF-A0A9D1JLY2-F1
#
_cell.length_a   1.000
_cell.length_b   1.000
_cell.length_c   1.000
_cell.angle_alpha   90.00
_cell.angle_beta   90.00
_cell.angle_gamma   90.00
#
_symmetry.space_group_name_H-M   'P 1'
#
loop_
_entity.id
_entity.type
_entity.pdbx_description
1 polymer ?
#
loop_
_entity_poly.entity_id
_entity_poly.type
_entity_poly.pdbx_seq_one_letter_code
_entity_poly.pdbx_strand_id
1 'polypeptide(L)'
;MKLLIDKELNSTDKILKPDFNSRTGRELLVFYLQTKFRQILSFDKKCDTPIFLDVNSDFISRFSKRLINNPHKRLLVGITGESASGKSTICKEITKIIQQFNMPVSVLSTDNYFNDISALIKKFGSFDNLRDNGYDVDAPSSFQLDILNADLQQLSEGEDVMIPMYLPNGTGVSVPHARKITSQKIIVVEGIATMYEQVKDIFDVKIYVESDNNIRKERFISRACNERNQSMENALKHWDYIAQAGEKYVRPFRTEADLVLNGNADLLYFSEILEYIHAITNNFQ
;
A
#
# COMPACT_ATOMS: atom_id res chain seq x y z
N MET A 1 18.96 9.13 9.01
CA MET A 1 19.18 8.89 7.56
C MET A 1 19.78 10.12 6.87
N LYS A 2 19.51 11.35 7.35
CA LYS A 2 20.13 12.61 6.89
C LYS A 2 21.62 12.56 6.54
N LEU A 3 22.48 11.99 7.39
CA LEU A 3 23.91 11.86 7.10
C LEU A 3 24.21 11.06 5.82
N LEU A 4 23.39 10.06 5.46
CA LEU A 4 23.52 9.33 4.20
C LEU A 4 23.06 10.18 3.01
N ILE A 5 21.97 10.95 3.17
CA ILE A 5 21.48 11.90 2.18
C ILE A 5 22.56 12.95 1.89
N ASP A 6 23.10 13.59 2.92
CA ASP A 6 24.13 14.62 2.79
C ASP A 6 25.39 14.07 2.12
N LYS A 7 25.81 12.85 2.45
CA LYS A 7 26.93 12.18 1.80
C LYS A 7 26.65 11.90 0.33
N GLU A 8 25.44 11.49 -0.02
CA GLU A 8 25.08 11.21 -1.41
C GLU A 8 25.07 12.50 -2.25
N LEU A 9 24.40 13.54 -1.75
CA LEU A 9 24.26 14.82 -2.46
C LEU A 9 25.62 15.52 -2.68
N ASN A 10 26.52 15.42 -1.70
CA ASN A 10 27.83 16.05 -1.73
C ASN A 10 28.95 15.14 -2.27
N SER A 11 28.64 13.91 -2.69
CA SER A 11 29.64 13.01 -3.27
C SER A 11 30.20 13.59 -4.58
N THR A 12 31.53 13.64 -4.70
CA THR A 12 32.23 13.96 -5.95
C THR A 12 32.28 12.78 -6.91
N ASP A 13 32.09 11.56 -6.39
CA ASP A 13 32.07 10.30 -7.15
C ASP A 13 30.65 10.01 -7.66
N LYS A 14 30.13 10.91 -8.50
CA LYS A 14 28.84 10.70 -9.16
C LYS A 14 29.02 9.76 -10.35
N ILE A 15 28.16 8.76 -10.45
CA ILE A 15 28.09 7.92 -11.64
C ILE A 15 27.40 8.70 -12.76
N LEU A 16 27.91 8.58 -13.99
CA LEU A 16 27.28 9.11 -15.19
C LEU A 16 25.84 8.58 -15.28
N LYS A 17 24.89 9.45 -15.59
CA LYS A 17 23.49 9.06 -15.76
C LYS A 17 23.37 7.91 -16.76
N PRO A 18 22.91 6.72 -16.34
CA PRO A 18 22.76 5.60 -17.26
C PRO A 18 21.70 5.91 -18.33
N ASP A 19 21.90 5.45 -19.57
CA ASP A 19 20.87 5.55 -20.60
C ASP A 19 19.72 4.57 -20.29
N PHE A 20 18.63 5.09 -19.75
CA PHE A 20 17.45 4.32 -19.37
C PHE A 20 16.68 3.74 -20.56
N ASN A 21 16.91 4.23 -21.78
CA ASN A 21 16.31 3.67 -22.98
C ASN A 21 17.04 2.40 -23.45
N SER A 22 18.35 2.31 -23.19
CA SER A 22 19.12 1.09 -23.39
C SER A 22 18.91 0.06 -22.27
N ARG A 23 18.92 -1.23 -22.62
CA ARG A 23 18.90 -2.31 -21.63
C ARG A 23 20.13 -2.28 -20.72
N THR A 24 21.31 -2.07 -21.28
CA THR A 24 22.58 -2.01 -20.55
C THR A 24 22.60 -0.88 -19.53
N GLY A 25 22.07 0.31 -19.88
CA GLY A 25 21.95 1.42 -18.93
C GLY A 25 20.96 1.11 -17.79
N ARG A 26 19.85 0.41 -18.07
CA ARG A 26 18.94 -0.08 -17.02
C ARG A 26 19.60 -1.10 -16.09
N GLU A 27 20.40 -2.01 -16.65
CA GLU A 27 21.15 -3.01 -15.85
C GLU A 27 22.17 -2.33 -14.92
N LEU A 28 22.87 -1.31 -15.41
CA LEU A 28 23.81 -0.52 -14.60
C LEU A 28 23.10 0.25 -13.47
N LEU A 29 21.98 0.91 -13.78
CA LEU A 29 21.16 1.60 -12.78
C LEU A 29 20.72 0.62 -11.69
N VAL A 30 20.18 -0.52 -12.11
CA VAL A 30 19.70 -1.54 -11.20
C VAL A 30 20.80 -2.03 -10.28
N PHE A 31 22.00 -2.33 -10.79
CA PHE A 31 23.14 -2.75 -9.98
C PHE A 31 23.49 -1.73 -8.88
N TYR A 32 23.48 -0.44 -9.24
CA TYR A 32 23.69 0.64 -8.28
C TYR A 32 22.56 0.70 -7.23
N LEU A 33 21.29 0.67 -7.66
CA LEU A 33 20.14 0.71 -6.76
C LEU A 33 20.11 -0.48 -5.80
N GLN A 34 20.46 -1.68 -6.24
CA GLN A 34 20.56 -2.86 -5.36
C GLN A 34 21.52 -2.63 -4.21
N THR A 35 22.67 -2.02 -4.48
CA THR A 35 23.68 -1.71 -3.46
C THR A 35 23.13 -0.70 -2.45
N LYS A 36 22.47 0.36 -2.93
CA LYS A 36 21.88 1.40 -2.09
C LYS A 36 20.70 0.91 -1.27
N PHE A 37 19.83 0.07 -1.83
CA PHE A 37 18.76 -0.58 -1.06
C PHE A 37 19.31 -1.45 0.07
N ARG A 38 20.35 -2.25 -0.19
CA ARG A 38 21.01 -3.03 0.88
C ARG A 38 21.61 -2.14 1.96
N GLN A 39 22.14 -0.97 1.59
CA GLN A 39 22.64 0.02 2.55
C GLN A 39 21.52 0.59 3.43
N ILE A 40 20.36 0.93 2.86
CA ILE A 40 19.18 1.38 3.60
C ILE A 40 18.77 0.30 4.62
N LEU A 41 18.60 -0.94 4.17
CA LEU A 41 18.18 -2.05 5.04
C LEU A 41 19.20 -2.33 6.16
N SER A 42 20.50 -2.26 5.84
CA SER A 42 21.55 -2.44 6.84
C SER A 42 21.62 -1.29 7.85
N PHE A 43 21.26 -0.07 7.44
CA PHE A 43 21.20 1.08 8.33
C PHE A 43 19.97 0.97 9.24
N ASP A 44 18.80 0.69 8.65
CA ASP A 44 17.53 0.59 9.34
C ASP A 44 17.53 -0.50 10.43
N LYS A 45 18.13 -1.66 10.13
CA LYS A 45 18.28 -2.77 11.09
C LYS A 45 19.04 -2.38 12.37
N LYS A 46 19.82 -1.30 12.35
CA LYS A 46 20.59 -0.81 13.51
C LYS A 46 19.85 0.26 14.32
N CYS A 47 18.71 0.73 13.84
CA CYS A 47 17.87 1.68 14.57
C CYS A 47 17.10 0.96 15.70
N ASP A 48 16.82 1.68 16.79
CA ASP A 48 16.04 1.15 17.92
C ASP A 48 14.62 0.75 17.50
N THR A 49 14.04 1.51 16.58
CA THR A 49 12.71 1.28 15.99
C THR A 49 12.82 1.19 14.47
N PRO A 50 13.22 0.01 13.92
CA PRO A 50 13.35 -0.17 12.49
C PRO A 50 12.00 -0.01 11.77
N ILE A 51 12.06 0.50 10.55
CA ILE A 51 10.91 0.57 9.64
C ILE A 51 10.67 -0.78 8.98
N PHE A 52 11.72 -1.46 8.53
CA PHE A 52 11.62 -2.75 7.86
C PHE A 52 11.69 -3.87 8.90
N LEU A 53 10.53 -4.46 9.20
CA LEU A 53 10.43 -5.62 10.09
C LEU A 53 10.86 -6.91 9.39
N ASP A 54 10.60 -6.99 8.09
CA ASP A 54 10.97 -8.12 7.25
C ASP A 54 11.08 -7.68 5.79
N VAL A 55 11.93 -8.37 5.03
CA VAL A 55 12.13 -8.13 3.60
C VAL A 55 12.31 -9.46 2.90
N ASN A 56 11.47 -9.72 1.90
CA ASN A 56 11.59 -10.93 1.08
C ASN A 56 12.97 -10.96 0.40
N SER A 57 13.69 -12.07 0.53
CA SER A 57 15.07 -12.21 0.03
C SER A 57 15.19 -11.98 -1.48
N ASP A 58 14.13 -12.28 -2.22
CA ASP A 58 14.11 -12.20 -3.67
C ASP A 58 13.56 -10.86 -4.17
N PHE A 59 12.96 -10.04 -3.30
CA PHE A 59 12.32 -8.77 -3.68
C PHE A 59 13.24 -7.89 -4.53
N ILE A 60 14.45 -7.61 -4.03
CA ILE A 60 15.42 -6.76 -4.71
C ILE A 60 15.71 -7.29 -6.12
N SER A 61 15.88 -8.61 -6.27
CA SER A 61 16.16 -9.25 -7.56
C SER A 61 14.95 -9.21 -8.52
N ARG A 62 13.74 -9.51 -8.01
CA ARG A 62 12.51 -9.46 -8.81
C ARG A 62 12.20 -8.04 -9.28
N PHE A 63 12.27 -7.07 -8.36
CA PHE A 63 12.03 -5.67 -8.66
C PHE A 63 13.04 -5.12 -9.68
N SER A 64 14.31 -5.49 -9.52
CA SER A 64 15.37 -5.20 -10.48
C SER A 64 15.06 -5.68 -11.90
N LYS A 65 14.67 -6.96 -12.03
CA LYS A 65 14.26 -7.54 -13.32
C LYS A 65 13.05 -6.82 -13.91
N ARG A 66 12.09 -6.43 -13.07
CA ARG A 66 10.90 -5.67 -13.47
C ARG A 66 11.24 -4.30 -14.07
N LEU A 67 12.20 -3.58 -13.48
CA LEU A 67 12.68 -2.29 -14.00
C LEU A 67 13.42 -2.43 -15.34
N ILE A 68 14.20 -3.50 -15.52
CA ILE A 68 14.96 -3.76 -16.76
C ILE A 68 14.05 -4.16 -17.91
N ASN A 69 13.12 -5.09 -17.65
CA ASN A 69 12.34 -5.77 -18.68
C ASN A 69 11.09 -4.97 -19.10
N ASN A 70 10.48 -4.22 -18.18
CA ASN A 70 9.20 -3.53 -18.44
C ASN A 70 9.26 -2.02 -18.08
N PRO A 71 10.25 -1.24 -18.58
CA PRO A 71 10.48 0.14 -18.14
C PRO A 71 9.34 1.12 -18.45
N HIS A 72 8.46 0.76 -19.39
CA HIS A 72 7.34 1.61 -19.81
C HIS A 72 6.04 1.37 -19.02
N LYS A 73 5.88 0.18 -18.43
CA LYS A 73 4.70 -0.15 -17.61
C LYS A 73 4.68 0.71 -16.35
N ARG A 74 3.49 1.09 -15.89
CA ARG A 74 3.33 1.84 -14.63
C ARG A 74 3.80 0.98 -13.45
N LEU A 75 4.31 1.64 -12.42
CA LEU A 75 4.74 0.98 -11.20
C LEU A 75 3.54 0.82 -10.28
N LEU A 76 3.10 -0.41 -10.02
CA LEU A 76 2.02 -0.72 -9.10
C LEU A 76 2.57 -1.09 -7.71
N VAL A 77 2.19 -0.32 -6.69
CA VAL A 77 2.56 -0.56 -5.29
C VAL A 77 1.31 -0.93 -4.51
N GLY A 78 1.24 -2.16 -4.02
CA GLY A 78 0.13 -2.66 -3.20
C GLY A 78 0.46 -2.56 -1.72
N ILE A 79 -0.41 -1.94 -0.92
CA ILE A 79 -0.25 -1.77 0.52
C ILE A 79 -1.42 -2.44 1.23
N THR A 80 -1.12 -3.55 1.90
CA THR A 80 -2.04 -4.24 2.81
C THR A 80 -1.60 -4.09 4.25
N GLY A 81 -2.34 -4.74 5.14
CA GLY A 81 -2.15 -4.74 6.58
C GLY A 81 -3.52 -4.79 7.22
N GLU A 82 -3.61 -5.41 8.37
CA GLU A 82 -4.91 -5.55 9.00
C GLU A 82 -5.46 -4.20 9.46
N SER A 83 -6.73 -4.16 9.81
CA SER A 83 -7.37 -2.91 10.23
C SER A 83 -6.61 -2.23 11.37
N ALA A 84 -6.47 -0.90 11.24
CA ALA A 84 -5.74 -0.04 12.16
C ALA A 84 -4.21 -0.23 12.23
N SER A 85 -3.61 -1.02 11.31
CA SER A 85 -2.15 -1.20 11.29
C SER A 85 -1.36 0.05 10.88
N GLY A 86 -1.99 1.03 10.21
CA GLY A 86 -1.31 2.23 9.71
C GLY A 86 -1.06 2.23 8.20
N LYS A 87 -1.54 1.23 7.46
CA LYS A 87 -1.57 1.17 5.98
C LYS A 87 -1.90 2.51 5.30
N SER A 88 -3.01 3.14 5.67
CA SER A 88 -3.43 4.40 5.06
C SER A 88 -2.55 5.58 5.47
N THR A 89 -1.88 5.53 6.62
CA THR A 89 -0.88 6.53 7.05
C THR A 89 0.39 6.40 6.23
N ILE A 90 0.92 5.18 6.08
CA ILE A 90 2.09 4.88 5.23
C ILE A 90 1.80 5.26 3.77
N CYS A 91 0.62 4.91 3.25
CA CYS A 91 0.19 5.30 1.90
C CYS A 91 0.18 6.81 1.73
N LYS A 92 -0.33 7.57 2.71
CA LYS A 92 -0.34 9.04 2.68
C LYS A 92 1.07 9.62 2.69
N GLU A 93 1.98 9.09 3.50
CA GLU A 93 3.35 9.59 3.55
C GLU A 93 4.11 9.29 2.26
N ILE A 94 4.01 8.07 1.71
CA ILE A 94 4.56 7.73 0.38
C ILE A 94 4.04 8.71 -0.68
N THR A 95 2.72 8.92 -0.73
CA THR A 95 2.10 9.82 -1.72
C THR A 95 2.60 11.25 -1.57
N LYS A 96 2.65 11.75 -0.34
CA LYS A 96 3.10 13.11 -0.02
C LYS A 96 4.54 13.34 -0.47
N ILE A 97 5.46 12.42 -0.16
CA ILE A 97 6.86 12.54 -0.56
C ILE A 97 7.01 12.49 -2.09
N ILE A 98 6.32 11.59 -2.78
CA ILE A 98 6.34 11.52 -4.25
C ILE A 98 5.85 12.84 -4.87
N GLN A 99 4.78 13.41 -4.31
CA GLN A 99 4.23 14.70 -4.75
C GLN A 99 5.17 15.87 -4.48
N GLN A 100 5.88 15.89 -3.34
CA GLN A 100 6.89 16.91 -3.03
C GLN A 100 8.03 16.94 -4.05
N PHE A 101 8.34 15.80 -4.66
CA PHE A 101 9.32 15.68 -5.75
C PHE A 101 8.73 15.94 -7.15
N ASN A 102 7.50 16.47 -7.25
CA ASN A 102 6.78 16.73 -8.49
C ASN A 102 6.65 15.50 -9.39
N MET A 103 6.63 14.30 -8.79
CA MET A 103 6.47 13.06 -9.53
C MET A 103 4.99 12.68 -9.62
N PRO A 104 4.50 12.24 -10.80
CA PRO A 104 3.11 11.87 -10.99
C PRO A 104 2.75 10.57 -10.25
N VAL A 105 1.76 10.66 -9.34
CA VAL A 105 1.24 9.53 -8.55
C VAL A 105 -0.29 9.51 -8.52
N SER A 106 -0.86 8.31 -8.66
CA SER A 106 -2.27 8.04 -8.43
C SER A 106 -2.44 7.17 -7.18
N VAL A 107 -3.52 7.41 -6.44
CA VAL A 107 -3.85 6.62 -5.24
C VAL A 107 -5.22 5.99 -5.40
N LEU A 108 -5.29 4.70 -5.12
CA LEU A 108 -6.50 3.89 -5.14
C LEU A 108 -6.73 3.26 -3.77
N SER A 109 -7.99 3.17 -3.35
CA SER A 109 -8.38 2.39 -2.18
C SER A 109 -9.24 1.22 -2.62
N THR A 110 -8.92 -0.01 -2.19
CA THR A 110 -9.73 -1.19 -2.52
C THR A 110 -11.10 -1.16 -1.85
N ASP A 111 -11.28 -0.33 -0.82
CA ASP A 111 -12.58 -0.11 -0.16
C ASP A 111 -13.62 0.46 -1.15
N ASN A 112 -13.20 1.08 -2.25
CA ASN A 112 -14.12 1.52 -3.30
C ASN A 112 -14.76 0.35 -4.08
N TYR A 113 -14.18 -0.85 -3.98
CA TYR A 113 -14.60 -2.05 -4.70
C TYR A 113 -15.43 -2.99 -3.83
N PHE A 114 -16.00 -2.53 -2.71
CA PHE A 114 -17.02 -3.32 -2.02
C PHE A 114 -18.23 -3.57 -2.92
N ASN A 115 -18.83 -4.74 -2.76
CA ASN A 115 -20.09 -5.08 -3.41
C ASN A 115 -21.23 -4.16 -2.93
N ASP A 116 -22.20 -3.88 -3.80
CA ASP A 116 -23.42 -3.23 -3.38
C ASP A 116 -24.22 -4.19 -2.50
N ILE A 117 -24.39 -3.82 -1.22
CA ILE A 117 -25.15 -4.59 -0.24
C ILE A 117 -26.39 -3.82 0.23
N SER A 118 -26.79 -2.77 -0.48
CA SER A 118 -27.92 -1.92 -0.07
C SER A 118 -29.24 -2.71 0.02
N ALA A 119 -29.44 -3.69 -0.87
CA ALA A 119 -30.59 -4.59 -0.82
C ALA A 119 -30.55 -5.53 0.40
N LEU A 120 -29.35 -6.00 0.77
CA LEU A 120 -29.15 -6.81 1.97
C LEU A 120 -29.41 -6.00 3.24
N ILE A 121 -28.88 -4.79 3.32
CA ILE A 121 -29.13 -3.89 4.46
C ILE A 121 -30.63 -3.59 4.60
N LYS A 122 -31.33 -3.32 3.49
CA LYS A 122 -32.81 -3.15 3.51
C LYS A 122 -33.53 -4.40 4.02
N LYS A 123 -33.08 -5.60 3.65
CA LYS A 123 -33.66 -6.88 4.07
C LYS A 123 -33.46 -7.15 5.56
N PHE A 124 -32.27 -6.88 6.10
CA PHE A 124 -31.93 -7.15 7.51
C PHE A 124 -32.20 -5.97 8.44
N GLY A 125 -32.56 -4.81 7.89
CA GLY A 125 -32.91 -3.58 8.62
C GLY A 125 -31.70 -2.72 9.03
N SER A 126 -30.52 -3.32 9.21
CA SER A 126 -29.28 -2.62 9.52
C SER A 126 -28.05 -3.43 9.07
N PHE A 127 -26.90 -2.76 8.97
CA PHE A 127 -25.62 -3.43 8.71
C PHE A 127 -25.23 -4.36 9.87
N ASP A 128 -25.46 -3.96 11.12
CA ASP A 128 -25.19 -4.80 12.29
C ASP A 128 -25.99 -6.11 12.24
N ASN A 129 -27.29 -6.04 11.91
CA ASN A 129 -28.12 -7.24 11.77
C ASN A 129 -27.63 -8.12 10.60
N LEU A 130 -27.24 -7.53 9.47
CA LEU A 130 -26.69 -8.27 8.34
C LEU A 130 -25.40 -9.01 8.74
N ARG A 131 -24.49 -8.34 9.46
CA ARG A 131 -23.26 -8.93 10.02
C ARG A 131 -23.59 -10.07 10.98
N ASP A 132 -24.50 -9.86 11.91
CA ASP A 132 -24.90 -10.86 12.92
C ASP A 132 -25.57 -12.08 12.28
N ASN A 133 -26.06 -11.95 11.03
CA ASN A 133 -26.55 -13.04 10.18
C ASN A 133 -25.48 -13.66 9.26
N GLY A 134 -24.20 -13.42 9.54
CA GLY A 134 -23.07 -14.10 8.90
C GLY A 134 -22.48 -13.40 7.68
N TYR A 135 -22.85 -12.14 7.42
CA TYR A 135 -22.15 -11.36 6.39
C TYR A 135 -20.77 -10.93 6.87
N ASP A 136 -19.75 -11.36 6.13
CA ASP A 136 -18.34 -11.08 6.43
C ASP A 136 -17.81 -9.98 5.50
N VAL A 137 -17.70 -8.76 6.02
CA VAL A 137 -17.37 -7.58 5.20
C VAL A 137 -15.95 -7.66 4.60
N ASP A 138 -15.04 -8.35 5.27
CA ASP A 138 -13.65 -8.44 4.88
C ASP A 138 -13.38 -9.68 4.01
N ALA A 139 -14.34 -10.59 3.84
CA ALA A 139 -14.17 -11.76 2.97
C ALA A 139 -13.91 -11.34 1.51
N PRO A 140 -13.09 -12.09 0.74
CA PRO A 140 -12.88 -11.84 -0.69
C PRO A 140 -14.18 -11.73 -1.50
N SER A 141 -15.21 -12.51 -1.12
CA SER A 141 -16.54 -12.48 -1.76
C SER A 141 -17.32 -11.18 -1.55
N SER A 142 -16.87 -10.29 -0.66
CA SER A 142 -17.49 -9.00 -0.38
C SER A 142 -16.93 -7.88 -1.27
N PHE A 143 -15.96 -8.20 -2.13
CA PHE A 143 -15.33 -7.27 -3.06
C PHE A 143 -15.57 -7.65 -4.53
N GLN A 144 -15.58 -6.64 -5.38
CA GLN A 144 -15.62 -6.72 -6.83
C GLN A 144 -14.20 -6.98 -7.38
N LEU A 145 -13.59 -8.10 -7.00
CA LEU A 145 -12.17 -8.38 -7.26
C LEU A 145 -11.82 -8.49 -8.75
N ASP A 146 -12.73 -9.01 -9.57
CA ASP A 146 -12.53 -9.09 -11.02
C ASP A 146 -12.46 -7.70 -11.66
N ILE A 147 -13.32 -6.77 -11.20
CA ILE A 147 -13.33 -5.38 -11.65
C ILE A 147 -12.05 -4.68 -11.16
N LEU A 148 -11.66 -4.87 -9.89
CA LEU A 148 -10.41 -4.34 -9.35
C LEU A 148 -9.20 -4.80 -10.17
N ASN A 149 -9.08 -6.09 -10.46
CA ASN A 149 -7.97 -6.63 -11.23
C ASN A 149 -7.94 -6.09 -12.66
N ALA A 150 -9.10 -6.01 -13.33
CA ALA A 150 -9.22 -5.45 -14.67
C ALA A 150 -8.85 -3.95 -14.73
N ASP A 151 -9.28 -3.16 -13.73
CA ASP A 151 -8.93 -1.74 -13.63
C ASP A 151 -7.43 -1.55 -13.37
N LEU A 152 -6.83 -2.37 -12.49
CA LEU A 152 -5.39 -2.32 -12.24
C LEU A 152 -4.56 -2.73 -13.46
N GLN A 153 -5.04 -3.69 -14.27
CA GLN A 153 -4.36 -4.10 -15.50
C GLN A 153 -4.33 -2.95 -16.51
N GLN A 154 -5.48 -2.32 -16.79
CA GLN A 154 -5.58 -1.13 -17.66
C GLN A 154 -4.67 0.01 -17.17
N LEU A 155 -4.73 0.29 -15.86
CA LEU A 155 -3.87 1.27 -15.23
C LEU A 155 -2.38 0.95 -15.41
N SER A 156 -1.99 -0.32 -15.31
CA SER A 156 -0.59 -0.77 -15.51
C SER A 156 -0.07 -0.51 -16.93
N GLU A 157 -0.98 -0.51 -17.91
CA GLU A 157 -0.70 -0.38 -19.34
C GLU A 157 -0.73 1.08 -19.83
N GLY A 158 -1.13 2.02 -18.97
CA GLY A 158 -1.17 3.43 -19.33
C GLY A 158 -2.57 4.00 -19.53
N GLU A 159 -3.61 3.21 -19.28
CA GLU A 159 -5.00 3.56 -19.58
C GLU A 159 -5.72 4.11 -18.33
N ASP A 160 -6.44 5.22 -18.51
CA ASP A 160 -7.27 5.81 -17.46
C ASP A 160 -8.53 4.95 -17.24
N VAL A 161 -8.98 4.83 -15.99
CA VAL A 161 -10.16 4.00 -15.63
C VAL A 161 -11.21 4.79 -14.87
N MET A 162 -12.45 4.31 -14.91
CA MET A 162 -13.58 4.81 -14.13
C MET A 162 -13.98 3.78 -13.07
N ILE A 163 -13.48 3.99 -11.86
CA ILE A 163 -13.62 3.05 -10.75
C ILE A 163 -14.98 3.20 -10.04
N PRO A 164 -15.48 2.16 -9.36
CA PRO A 164 -16.62 2.31 -8.47
C PRO A 164 -16.32 3.23 -7.27
N MET A 165 -17.36 3.67 -6.57
CA MET A 165 -17.25 4.37 -5.29
C MET A 165 -18.26 3.78 -4.31
N TYR A 166 -17.75 3.22 -3.21
CA TYR A 166 -18.58 2.72 -2.12
C TYR A 166 -18.91 3.86 -1.14
N LEU A 167 -20.19 4.07 -0.85
CA LEU A 167 -20.62 5.20 -0.05
C LEU A 167 -20.35 4.98 1.46
N PRO A 168 -19.58 5.86 2.13
CA PRO A 168 -19.23 5.72 3.55
C PRO A 168 -20.36 6.23 4.48
N ASN A 169 -21.62 6.03 4.10
CA ASN A 169 -22.80 6.52 4.82
C ASN A 169 -23.62 5.39 5.48
N GLY A 170 -23.11 4.15 5.44
CA GLY A 170 -23.79 2.98 5.98
C GLY A 170 -24.94 2.43 5.13
N THR A 171 -25.21 3.01 3.95
CA THR A 171 -26.28 2.52 3.05
C THR A 171 -25.91 1.27 2.28
N GLY A 172 -24.61 0.93 2.22
CA GLY A 172 -24.11 -0.22 1.48
C GLY A 172 -24.13 -0.05 -0.04
N VAL A 173 -24.31 1.18 -0.53
CA VAL A 173 -24.40 1.48 -1.96
C VAL A 173 -23.02 1.55 -2.59
N SER A 174 -22.85 0.86 -3.72
CA SER A 174 -21.67 0.93 -4.58
C SER A 174 -22.05 1.56 -5.91
N VAL A 175 -21.52 2.74 -6.21
CA VAL A 175 -21.84 3.47 -7.45
C VAL A 175 -20.80 3.10 -8.51
N PRO A 176 -21.17 2.40 -9.60
CA PRO A 176 -20.22 2.03 -10.66
C PRO A 176 -19.76 3.27 -11.43
N HIS A 177 -18.51 3.23 -11.93
CA HIS A 177 -17.92 4.27 -12.78
C HIS A 177 -18.00 5.69 -12.20
N ALA A 178 -17.90 5.81 -10.88
CA ALA A 178 -18.12 7.05 -10.15
C ALA A 178 -16.91 7.99 -10.14
N ARG A 179 -15.69 7.44 -10.21
CA ARG A 179 -14.46 8.24 -10.07
C ARG A 179 -13.44 7.91 -11.16
N LYS A 180 -12.93 8.95 -11.81
CA LYS A 180 -11.81 8.83 -12.75
C LYS A 180 -10.49 8.65 -11.99
N ILE A 181 -9.67 7.69 -12.43
CA ILE A 181 -8.28 7.53 -12.01
C ILE A 181 -7.39 7.59 -13.24
N THR A 182 -6.43 8.51 -13.23
CA THR A 182 -5.46 8.65 -14.31
C THR A 182 -4.31 7.67 -14.13
N SER A 183 -3.85 7.07 -15.23
CA SER A 183 -2.69 6.17 -15.23
C SER A 183 -1.37 6.96 -15.11
N GLN A 184 -1.02 7.30 -13.87
CA GLN A 184 0.24 7.96 -13.54
C GLN A 184 1.41 6.96 -13.52
N LYS A 185 2.65 7.46 -13.53
CA LYS A 185 3.86 6.59 -13.53
C LYS A 185 3.93 5.68 -12.32
N ILE A 186 3.46 6.15 -11.16
CA ILE A 186 3.37 5.37 -9.92
C ILE A 186 1.90 5.32 -9.51
N ILE A 187 1.41 4.14 -9.16
CA ILE A 187 0.05 3.93 -8.69
C ILE A 187 0.15 3.18 -7.37
N VAL A 188 -0.31 3.83 -6.31
CA VAL A 188 -0.34 3.26 -4.97
C VAL A 188 -1.75 2.79 -4.68
N VAL A 189 -1.89 1.52 -4.36
CA VAL A 189 -3.18 0.89 -4.04
C VAL A 189 -3.12 0.45 -2.59
N GLU A 190 -4.04 0.94 -1.77
CA GLU A 190 -4.13 0.56 -0.37
C GLU A 190 -5.45 -0.14 -0.04
N GLY A 191 -5.42 -1.06 0.91
CA GLY A 191 -6.61 -1.78 1.35
C GLY A 191 -6.35 -3.27 1.50
N ILE A 192 -7.23 -3.95 2.24
CA ILE A 192 -7.01 -5.37 2.58
C ILE A 192 -7.07 -6.27 1.35
N ALA A 193 -7.89 -5.91 0.36
CA ALA A 193 -8.09 -6.69 -0.86
C ALA A 193 -6.91 -6.58 -1.86
N THR A 194 -5.90 -5.75 -1.59
CA THR A 194 -4.69 -5.68 -2.43
C THR A 194 -3.93 -7.00 -2.49
N MET A 195 -4.04 -7.84 -1.45
CA MET A 195 -3.35 -9.13 -1.43
C MET A 195 -4.26 -10.32 -1.64
N TYR A 196 -5.53 -10.12 -2.01
CA TYR A 196 -6.41 -11.26 -2.31
C TYR A 196 -5.95 -11.97 -3.59
N GLU A 197 -6.19 -13.27 -3.66
CA GLU A 197 -5.62 -14.19 -4.67
C GLU A 197 -5.78 -13.67 -6.10
N GLN A 198 -6.93 -13.07 -6.42
CA GLN A 198 -7.26 -12.54 -7.73
C GLN A 198 -6.46 -11.28 -8.13
N VAL A 199 -5.87 -10.59 -7.16
CA VAL A 199 -5.30 -9.23 -7.34
C VAL A 199 -3.80 -9.20 -7.03
N LYS A 200 -3.34 -10.02 -6.08
CA LYS A 200 -2.01 -9.91 -5.46
C LYS A 200 -0.86 -9.92 -6.46
N ASP A 201 -0.97 -10.62 -7.59
CA ASP A 201 0.14 -10.82 -8.53
C ASP A 201 0.34 -9.69 -9.53
N ILE A 202 -0.56 -8.70 -9.55
CA ILE A 202 -0.41 -7.53 -10.42
C ILE A 202 0.62 -6.51 -9.88
N PHE A 203 0.93 -6.57 -8.59
CA PHE A 203 1.77 -5.58 -7.93
C PHE A 203 3.27 -5.82 -8.15
N ASP A 204 3.98 -4.74 -8.46
CA ASP A 204 5.43 -4.73 -8.60
C ASP A 204 6.14 -4.69 -7.24
N VAL A 205 5.48 -4.07 -6.25
CA VAL A 205 5.94 -3.99 -4.86
C VAL A 205 4.76 -4.31 -3.94
N LYS A 206 4.91 -5.36 -3.12
CA LYS A 206 3.90 -5.79 -2.13
C LYS A 206 4.31 -5.37 -0.72
N ILE A 207 3.59 -4.43 -0.12
CA ILE A 207 3.88 -3.90 1.21
C ILE A 207 2.83 -4.42 2.20
N TYR A 208 3.29 -4.97 3.32
CA TYR A 208 2.46 -5.33 4.46
C TYR A 208 2.78 -4.41 5.63
N VAL A 209 1.80 -3.66 6.12
CA VAL A 209 1.99 -2.82 7.30
C VAL A 209 1.55 -3.56 8.54
N GLU A 210 2.50 -3.84 9.44
CA GLU A 210 2.32 -4.58 10.68
C GLU A 210 2.37 -3.64 11.89
N SER A 211 1.51 -3.90 12.88
CA SER A 211 1.50 -3.20 14.16
C SER A 211 0.96 -4.13 15.23
N ASP A 212 1.40 -3.91 16.47
CA ASP A 212 0.89 -4.66 17.63
C ASP A 212 -0.65 -4.57 17.73
N ASN A 213 -1.25 -5.70 18.10
CA ASN A 213 -2.70 -5.83 18.18
C ASN A 213 -3.34 -4.87 19.19
N ASN A 214 -2.67 -4.57 20.32
CA ASN A 214 -3.19 -3.63 21.31
C ASN A 214 -3.20 -2.20 20.76
N ILE A 215 -2.12 -1.79 20.10
CA ILE A 215 -2.04 -0.48 19.44
C ILE A 215 -3.11 -0.35 18.36
N ARG A 216 -3.31 -1.40 17.56
CA ARG A 216 -4.37 -1.43 16.54
C ARG A 216 -5.76 -1.32 17.17
N LYS A 217 -6.02 -2.05 18.26
CA LYS A 217 -7.28 -1.99 19.00
C LYS A 217 -7.56 -0.58 19.51
N GLU A 218 -6.59 0.05 20.15
CA GLU A 218 -6.71 1.43 20.64
C GLU A 218 -7.00 2.42 19.51
N ARG A 219 -6.25 2.33 18.40
CA ARG A 219 -6.48 3.16 17.20
C ARG A 219 -7.84 2.92 16.56
N PHE A 220 -8.33 1.69 16.57
CA PHE A 220 -9.64 1.35 16.03
C PHE A 220 -10.75 1.95 16.89
N ILE A 221 -10.70 1.69 18.20
CA ILE A 221 -11.71 2.18 19.16
C ILE A 221 -11.73 3.71 19.16
N SER A 222 -10.56 4.34 19.21
CA SER A 222 -10.46 5.81 19.17
C SER A 222 -11.15 6.40 17.94
N ARG A 223 -10.91 5.83 16.75
CA ARG A 223 -11.58 6.31 15.52
C ARG A 223 -13.07 5.98 15.50
N ALA A 224 -13.48 4.80 15.97
CA ALA A 224 -14.88 4.43 16.05
C ALA A 224 -15.69 5.40 16.94
N CYS A 225 -15.13 5.76 18.11
CA CYS A 225 -15.78 6.69 19.03
C CYS A 225 -15.70 8.15 18.54
N ASN A 226 -14.52 8.61 18.12
CA ASN A 226 -14.28 10.03 17.86
C ASN A 226 -14.67 10.48 16.45
N GLU A 227 -14.53 9.62 15.45
CA GLU A 227 -14.79 9.97 14.03
C GLU A 227 -16.14 9.43 13.53
N ARG A 228 -16.62 8.34 14.14
CA ARG A 228 -17.83 7.62 13.67
C ARG A 228 -18.98 7.63 14.69
N ASN A 229 -18.83 8.35 15.80
CA ASN A 229 -19.83 8.49 16.87
C ASN A 229 -20.39 7.14 17.37
N GLN A 230 -19.59 6.07 17.36
CA GLN A 230 -19.98 4.78 17.91
C GLN A 230 -19.85 4.76 19.43
N SER A 231 -20.72 4.01 20.11
CA SER A 231 -20.54 3.73 21.54
C SER A 231 -19.30 2.86 21.76
N MET A 232 -18.66 3.00 22.93
CA MET A 232 -17.51 2.18 23.32
C MET A 232 -17.82 0.68 23.26
N GLU A 233 -19.03 0.29 23.69
CA GLU A 233 -19.48 -1.10 23.64
C GLU A 233 -19.56 -1.63 22.20
N ASN A 234 -20.14 -0.86 21.28
CA ASN A 234 -20.23 -1.25 19.87
C ASN A 234 -18.85 -1.27 19.22
N ALA A 235 -17.97 -0.32 19.55
CA ALA A 235 -16.61 -0.29 19.05
C ALA A 235 -15.80 -1.53 19.48
N LEU A 236 -15.96 -1.98 20.73
CA LEU A 236 -15.33 -3.20 21.24
C LEU A 236 -15.85 -4.46 20.54
N LYS A 237 -17.18 -4.60 20.43
CA LYS A 237 -17.80 -5.71 19.68
C LYS A 237 -17.31 -5.74 18.23
N HIS A 238 -17.28 -4.59 17.57
CA HIS A 238 -16.84 -4.48 16.19
C HIS A 238 -15.36 -4.84 16.02
N TRP A 239 -14.51 -4.45 16.98
CA TRP A 239 -13.09 -4.81 16.97
C TRP A 239 -12.87 -6.32 16.94
N ASP A 240 -13.63 -7.09 17.73
CA ASP A 240 -13.44 -8.55 17.80
C ASP A 240 -13.68 -9.22 16.44
N TYR A 241 -14.70 -8.78 15.70
CA TYR A 241 -14.97 -9.27 14.34
C TYR A 241 -13.85 -8.88 13.36
N ILE A 242 -13.42 -7.62 13.39
CA ILE A 242 -12.36 -7.10 12.51
C ILE A 242 -11.02 -7.79 12.78
N ALA A 243 -10.73 -8.10 14.05
CA ALA A 243 -9.52 -8.83 14.42
C ALA A 243 -9.54 -10.27 13.87
N GLN A 244 -10.67 -10.96 14.00
CA GLN A 244 -10.84 -12.32 13.46
C GLN A 244 -10.76 -12.35 11.93
N ALA A 245 -11.40 -11.39 11.25
CA ALA A 245 -11.31 -11.24 9.80
C ALA A 245 -9.87 -10.92 9.35
N GLY A 246 -9.17 -10.04 10.06
CA GLY A 246 -7.76 -9.73 9.80
C GLY A 246 -6.87 -10.97 9.91
N GLU A 247 -7.05 -11.79 10.94
CA GLU A 247 -6.32 -13.06 11.11
C GLU A 247 -6.60 -14.03 9.95
N LYS A 248 -7.85 -14.11 9.51
CA LYS A 248 -8.29 -15.06 8.48
C LYS A 248 -7.90 -14.65 7.07
N TYR A 249 -8.07 -13.39 6.71
CA TYR A 249 -7.95 -12.92 5.32
C TYR A 249 -6.75 -12.04 5.06
N VAL A 250 -6.11 -11.45 6.08
CA VAL A 250 -5.03 -10.47 5.84
C VAL A 250 -3.69 -11.01 6.30
N ARG A 251 -3.62 -11.55 7.52
CA ARG A 251 -2.37 -12.07 8.11
C ARG A 251 -1.63 -13.13 7.28
N PRO A 252 -2.29 -14.06 6.57
CA PRO A 252 -1.58 -15.04 5.72
C PRO A 252 -0.65 -14.37 4.69
N PHE A 253 -1.08 -13.21 4.16
CA PHE A 253 -0.33 -12.47 3.14
C PHE A 253 0.93 -11.77 3.66
N ARG A 254 1.17 -11.74 4.98
CA ARG A 254 2.43 -11.23 5.54
C ARG A 254 3.64 -11.96 4.94
N THR A 255 3.52 -13.27 4.71
CA THR A 255 4.61 -14.10 4.15
C THR A 255 4.81 -13.92 2.65
N GLU A 256 3.81 -13.38 1.95
CA GLU A 256 3.84 -13.11 0.51
C GLU A 256 4.29 -11.67 0.19
N ALA A 257 4.41 -10.82 1.21
CA ALA A 257 4.83 -9.44 1.06
C ALA A 257 6.32 -9.34 0.72
N ASP A 258 6.66 -8.31 -0.05
CA ASP A 258 8.03 -7.95 -0.35
C ASP A 258 8.70 -7.23 0.82
N LEU A 259 7.92 -6.36 1.46
CA LEU A 259 8.36 -5.51 2.55
C LEU A 259 7.30 -5.57 3.65
N VAL A 260 7.71 -5.97 4.86
CA VAL A 260 6.89 -5.81 6.06
C VAL A 260 7.35 -4.55 6.77
N LEU A 261 6.48 -3.54 6.83
CA LEU A 261 6.77 -2.24 7.42
C LEU A 261 6.13 -2.11 8.79
N ASN A 262 6.86 -1.49 9.72
CA ASN A 262 6.38 -1.14 11.04
C ASN A 262 5.42 0.06 10.95
N GLY A 263 4.13 -0.19 11.16
CA GLY A 263 3.09 0.84 11.18
C GLY A 263 3.13 1.78 12.41
N ASN A 264 4.08 1.56 13.33
CA ASN A 264 4.38 2.45 14.44
C ASN A 264 5.72 3.18 14.25
N ALA A 265 6.38 3.03 13.11
CA ALA A 265 7.63 3.70 12.86
C ALA A 265 7.47 5.22 12.86
N ASP A 266 8.57 5.91 13.19
CA ASP A 266 8.67 7.35 13.08
C ASP A 266 8.50 7.76 11.60
N LEU A 267 7.43 8.51 11.33
CA LEU A 267 7.12 9.00 9.99
C LEU A 267 8.21 9.93 9.47
N LEU A 268 8.89 10.71 10.33
CA LEU A 268 9.98 11.57 9.90
C LEU A 268 11.13 10.74 9.35
N TYR A 269 11.52 9.70 10.08
CA TYR A 269 12.57 8.79 9.64
C TYR A 269 12.16 8.03 8.37
N PHE A 270 10.88 7.65 8.23
CA PHE A 270 10.36 7.06 6.99
C PHE A 270 10.43 8.03 5.80
N SER A 271 10.07 9.30 6.00
CA SER A 271 10.25 10.35 4.99
C SER A 271 11.72 10.47 4.58
N GLU A 272 12.66 10.48 5.53
CA GLU A 272 14.10 10.55 5.22
C GLU A 272 14.56 9.34 4.37
N ILE A 273 14.00 8.13 4.58
CA ILE A 273 14.30 6.97 3.72
C ILE A 273 13.80 7.20 2.29
N LEU A 274 12.58 7.70 2.13
CA LEU A 274 12.00 7.99 0.81
C LEU A 274 12.75 9.11 0.09
N GLU A 275 13.18 10.14 0.82
CA GLU A 275 14.04 11.21 0.31
C GLU A 275 15.42 10.67 -0.13
N TYR A 276 16.01 9.77 0.66
CA TYR A 276 17.25 9.10 0.28
C TYR A 276 17.08 8.26 -0.99
N ILE A 277 15.98 7.50 -1.11
CA ILE A 277 15.64 6.76 -2.32
C ILE A 277 15.52 7.70 -3.53
N HIS A 278 14.86 8.84 -3.37
CA HIS A 278 14.76 9.84 -4.43
C HIS A 278 16.15 10.39 -4.82
N ALA A 279 17.00 10.70 -3.85
CA ALA A 279 18.35 11.20 -4.10
C ALA A 279 19.20 10.20 -4.90
N ILE A 280 19.25 8.92 -4.50
CA ILE A 280 20.02 7.90 -5.23
C ILE A 280 19.45 7.63 -6.63
N THR A 281 18.16 7.84 -6.87
CA THR A 281 17.55 7.64 -8.21
C THR A 281 17.65 8.85 -9.13
N ASN A 282 18.15 10.01 -8.66
CA ASN A 282 18.18 11.24 -9.45
C ASN A 282 19.52 11.99 -9.42
N ASN A 283 20.41 11.65 -8.49
CA ASN A 283 21.70 12.33 -8.29
C ASN A 283 22.82 11.69 -9.13
N PHE A 284 22.66 11.71 -10.45
CA PHE A 284 23.68 11.29 -11.42
C PHE A 284 24.46 12.50 -11.96
N GLN A 285 25.66 12.25 -12.50
CA GLN A 285 26.42 13.24 -13.30
C GLN A 285 25.78 13.45 -14.67
#